data_AF-A0A497EYI5-F1
#
_entry.id   AF-A0A497EYI5-F1
#
_cell.length_a   1.000
_cell.length_b   1.000
_cell.length_c   1.000
_cell.angle_alpha   90.00
_cell.angle_beta   90.00
_cell.angle_gamma   90.00
#
_symmetry.space_group_name_H-M   'P 1'
#
loop_
_entity.id
_entity.type
_entity.pdbx_description
1 polymer ?
#
loop_
_entity_poly.entity_id
_entity_poly.type
_entity_poly.pdbx_seq_one_letter_code
_entity_poly.pdbx_strand_id
1 'polypeptide(L)'
;MSWRDLLAKAKHEVDRAAKAVEGKANLSLILYHVNESYDMLTKYLSVVEDVEARDVLGKIEEVKRLISQYALMIPCQSSLPSVVFGESSIPSIALSMILDKLKQVKEKLSKLR
;
A
#
# COMPACT_ATOMS: atom_id res chain seq x y z
N MET A 1 22.69 3.57 -2.50
CA MET A 1 21.73 3.51 -1.37
C MET A 1 22.09 2.29 -0.55
N SER A 2 22.28 2.41 0.77
CA SER A 2 22.61 1.27 1.62
C SER A 2 21.39 0.38 1.87
N TRP A 3 21.58 -0.85 2.33
CA TRP A 3 20.47 -1.72 2.74
C TRP A 3 19.65 -1.10 3.89
N ARG A 4 20.28 -0.31 4.77
CA ARG A 4 19.60 0.44 5.83
C ARG A 4 18.70 1.53 5.26
N ASP A 5 19.17 2.26 4.25
CA ASP A 5 18.38 3.29 3.57
C ASP A 5 17.18 2.68 2.84
N LEU A 6 17.38 1.50 2.22
CA LEU A 6 16.31 0.74 1.58
C LEU A 6 15.22 0.36 2.58
N LEU A 7 15.60 -0.22 3.72
CA LEU A 7 14.67 -0.61 4.77
C LEU A 7 13.98 0.61 5.40
N ALA A 8 14.71 1.71 5.63
CA ALA A 8 14.15 2.95 6.15
C ALA A 8 13.13 3.58 5.17
N LYS A 9 13.45 3.57 3.86
CA LYS A 9 12.52 4.07 2.84
C LYS A 9 11.29 3.17 2.72
N ALA A 10 11.44 1.85 2.77
CA ALA A 10 10.30 0.93 2.79
C ALA A 10 9.35 1.24 3.99
N LYS A 11 9.90 1.37 5.19
CA LYS A 11 9.15 1.76 6.40
C LYS A 11 8.41 3.09 6.22
N HIS A 12 9.09 4.09 5.65
CA HIS A 12 8.53 5.42 5.41
C HIS A 12 7.36 5.39 4.41
N GLU A 13 7.49 4.63 3.32
CA GLU A 13 6.44 4.54 2.31
C GLU A 13 5.20 3.78 2.81
N VAL A 14 5.36 2.77 3.67
CA VAL A 14 4.19 2.17 4.36
C VAL A 14 3.49 3.17 5.28
N ASP A 15 4.24 4.01 6.00
CA ASP A 15 3.65 5.06 6.84
C ASP A 15 2.88 6.10 6.00
N ARG A 16 3.42 6.48 4.83
CA ARG A 16 2.72 7.35 3.88
C ARG A 16 1.48 6.70 3.31
N ALA A 17 1.51 5.42 2.96
CA ALA A 17 0.33 4.68 2.52
C ALA A 17 -0.77 4.68 3.59
N ALA A 18 -0.41 4.42 4.86
CA ALA A 18 -1.38 4.43 5.96
C ALA A 18 -2.00 5.82 6.17
N LYS A 19 -1.18 6.88 6.16
CA LYS A 19 -1.65 8.27 6.25
C LYS A 19 -2.55 8.66 5.06
N ALA A 20 -2.24 8.20 3.86
CA ALA A 20 -3.07 8.42 2.68
C ALA A 20 -4.45 7.78 2.84
N VAL A 21 -4.52 6.57 3.41
CA VAL A 21 -5.80 5.90 3.72
C VAL A 21 -6.59 6.66 4.80
N GLU A 22 -5.94 7.08 5.89
CA GLU A 22 -6.57 7.86 6.95
C GLU A 22 -7.09 9.22 6.46
N GLY A 23 -6.33 9.87 5.56
CA GLY A 23 -6.72 11.09 4.85
C GLY A 23 -7.75 10.87 3.74
N LYS A 24 -8.25 9.63 3.55
CA LYS A 24 -9.21 9.24 2.50
C LYS A 24 -8.75 9.65 1.09
N ALA A 25 -7.45 9.57 0.83
CA ALA A 25 -6.90 9.81 -0.49
C ALA A 25 -7.40 8.78 -1.51
N ASN A 26 -7.24 9.09 -2.79
CA ASN A 26 -7.58 8.16 -3.87
C ASN A 26 -6.71 6.88 -3.84
N LEU A 27 -7.22 5.78 -4.42
CA LEU A 27 -6.53 4.48 -4.45
C LEU A 27 -5.19 4.56 -5.17
N SER A 28 -5.05 5.43 -6.17
CA SER A 28 -3.82 5.57 -6.94
C SER A 28 -2.66 6.06 -6.07
N LEU A 29 -2.89 7.05 -5.19
CA LEU A 29 -1.87 7.54 -4.27
C LEU A 29 -1.50 6.50 -3.22
N ILE A 30 -2.50 5.78 -2.69
CA ILE A 30 -2.26 4.68 -1.75
C ILE A 30 -1.43 3.58 -2.42
N LEU A 31 -1.80 3.17 -3.64
CA LEU A 31 -1.10 2.15 -4.41
C LEU A 31 0.34 2.57 -4.75
N TYR A 32 0.56 3.84 -5.07
CA TYR A 32 1.89 4.39 -5.33
C TYR A 32 2.82 4.14 -4.14
N HIS A 33 2.41 4.52 -2.94
CA HIS A 33 3.22 4.33 -1.72
C HIS A 33 3.44 2.85 -1.39
N VAL A 34 2.42 2.01 -1.60
CA VAL A 34 2.56 0.55 -1.42
C VAL A 34 3.57 -0.05 -2.41
N ASN A 35 3.55 0.39 -3.66
CA ASN A 35 4.51 -0.06 -4.69
C ASN A 35 5.93 0.42 -4.38
N GLU A 36 6.12 1.68 -4.00
CA GLU A 36 7.43 2.17 -3.59
C GLU A 36 7.98 1.34 -2.41
N SER A 37 7.15 1.04 -1.40
CA SER A 37 7.58 0.16 -0.31
C SER A 37 7.96 -1.25 -0.78
N TYR A 38 7.17 -1.83 -1.70
CA TYR A 38 7.44 -3.15 -2.27
C TYR A 38 8.79 -3.18 -2.98
N ASP A 39 9.06 -2.17 -3.80
CA ASP A 39 10.30 -2.06 -4.58
C ASP A 39 11.53 -1.88 -3.68
N MET A 40 11.41 -1.05 -2.63
CA MET A 40 12.51 -0.87 -1.67
C MET A 40 12.79 -2.14 -0.87
N LEU A 41 11.75 -2.86 -0.45
CA LEU A 41 11.93 -4.12 0.30
C LEU A 41 12.47 -5.24 -0.59
N THR A 42 12.06 -5.30 -1.86
CA THR A 42 12.61 -6.23 -2.86
C THR A 42 14.10 -5.98 -3.09
N LYS A 43 14.49 -4.71 -3.22
CA LYS A 43 15.90 -4.31 -3.31
C LYS A 43 16.67 -4.62 -2.03
N TYR A 44 16.08 -4.43 -0.84
CA TYR A 44 16.69 -4.86 0.42
C TYR A 44 16.96 -6.37 0.42
N LEU A 45 15.98 -7.18 0.02
CA LEU A 45 16.09 -8.65 -0.05
C LEU A 45 17.12 -9.15 -1.06
N SER A 46 17.44 -8.35 -2.09
CA SER A 46 18.52 -8.65 -3.03
C SER A 46 19.92 -8.48 -2.43
N VAL A 47 20.03 -7.76 -1.31
CA VAL A 47 21.29 -7.46 -0.61
C VAL A 47 21.39 -8.25 0.69
N VAL A 48 20.28 -8.45 1.39
CA VAL A 48 20.20 -9.13 2.69
C VAL A 48 19.19 -10.26 2.58
N GLU A 49 19.65 -11.50 2.75
CA GLU A 49 18.75 -12.65 2.81
C GLU A 49 18.09 -12.73 4.20
N ASP A 50 16.82 -12.34 4.26
CA ASP A 50 16.05 -12.17 5.50
C ASP A 50 14.66 -12.80 5.31
N VAL A 51 14.36 -13.83 6.09
CA VAL A 51 13.13 -14.63 5.96
C VAL A 51 11.92 -13.82 6.43
N GLU A 52 12.07 -13.05 7.51
CA GLU A 52 11.06 -12.16 8.03
C GLU A 52 10.71 -11.06 7.02
N ALA A 53 11.69 -10.51 6.31
CA ALA A 53 11.46 -9.54 5.26
C ALA A 53 10.73 -10.14 4.04
N ARG A 54 10.94 -11.43 3.71
CA ARG A 54 10.15 -12.12 2.68
C ARG A 54 8.68 -12.27 3.07
N ASP A 55 8.39 -12.59 4.34
CA ASP A 55 7.02 -12.63 4.85
C ASP A 55 6.35 -11.24 4.78
N VAL A 56 7.08 -10.18 5.15
CA VAL A 56 6.60 -8.80 5.01
C VAL A 56 6.29 -8.47 3.55
N LEU A 57 7.15 -8.86 2.60
CA LEU A 57 6.92 -8.64 1.17
C LEU A 57 5.62 -9.30 0.71
N GLY A 58 5.36 -10.54 1.14
CA GLY A 58 4.10 -11.24 0.86
C GLY A 58 2.88 -10.49 1.40
N LYS A 59 2.96 -9.91 2.59
CA LYS A 59 1.87 -9.05 3.13
C LYS A 59 1.67 -7.77 2.34
N ILE A 60 2.73 -7.17 1.82
CA ILE A 60 2.62 -6.00 0.92
C ILE A 60 1.90 -6.40 -0.38
N GLU A 61 2.16 -7.58 -0.93
CA GLU A 61 1.44 -8.09 -2.10
C GLU A 61 -0.06 -8.30 -1.83
N GLU A 62 -0.43 -8.76 -0.63
CA GLU A 62 -1.84 -8.85 -0.23
C GLU A 62 -2.51 -7.47 -0.23
N VAL A 63 -1.83 -6.43 0.27
CA VAL A 63 -2.33 -5.05 0.22
C VAL A 63 -2.51 -4.60 -1.23
N LYS A 64 -1.52 -4.83 -2.10
CA LYS A 64 -1.61 -4.51 -3.54
C LYS A 64 -2.81 -5.21 -4.18
N ARG A 65 -3.00 -6.51 -3.91
CA ARG A 65 -4.12 -7.29 -4.43
C ARG A 65 -5.46 -6.73 -3.96
N LEU A 66 -5.56 -6.37 -2.68
CA LEU A 66 -6.77 -5.77 -2.11
C LEU A 66 -7.11 -4.44 -2.78
N ILE A 67 -6.11 -3.56 -2.96
CA ILE A 67 -6.29 -2.27 -3.66
C ILE A 67 -6.75 -2.50 -5.11
N SER A 68 -6.13 -3.43 -5.84
CA SER A 68 -6.51 -3.74 -7.22
C SER A 68 -7.93 -4.31 -7.32
N GLN A 69 -8.36 -5.15 -6.37
CA GLN A 69 -9.74 -5.65 -6.34
C GLN A 69 -10.74 -4.50 -6.20
N TYR A 70 -10.49 -3.53 -5.32
CA TYR A 70 -11.38 -2.39 -5.15
C TYR A 70 -11.32 -1.42 -6.33
N ALA A 71 -10.16 -1.24 -6.97
CA ALA A 71 -10.05 -0.44 -8.18
C ALA A 71 -10.91 -1.01 -9.32
N LEU A 72 -10.97 -2.33 -9.46
CA LEU A 72 -11.81 -3.02 -10.46
C LEU A 72 -13.30 -3.01 -10.12
N MET A 73 -13.66 -2.82 -8.84
CA MET A 73 -15.06 -2.69 -8.39
C MET A 73 -15.62 -1.28 -8.59
N ILE A 74 -14.78 -0.28 -8.91
CA ILE A 74 -15.27 1.04 -9.33
C ILE A 74 -15.86 0.86 -10.73
N PRO A 75 -17.18 1.02 -10.92
CA PRO A 75 -17.77 0.82 -12.23
C PRO A 75 -17.17 1.83 -13.21
N CYS A 76 -16.70 1.35 -14.37
CA CYS A 76 -16.43 2.19 -15.53
C CYS A 76 -17.72 2.93 -15.94
N GLN A 77 -18.02 4.06 -15.31
CA GLN A 77 -19.11 4.94 -15.70
C GLN A 77 -18.65 5.80 -16.88
N SER A 78 -18.52 5.20 -18.05
CA SER A 78 -18.27 5.92 -19.31
C SER A 78 -19.55 6.20 -20.10
N SER A 79 -20.70 6.38 -19.43
CA SER A 79 -21.98 6.68 -20.12
C SER A 79 -23.11 7.25 -19.24
N LEU A 80 -22.84 8.15 -18.29
CA LEU A 80 -23.91 8.94 -17.66
C LEU A 80 -23.57 10.44 -17.63
N PRO A 81 -24.52 11.32 -18.03
CA PRO A 81 -24.28 12.75 -18.13
C PRO A 81 -24.24 13.39 -16.74
N SER A 82 -23.15 14.12 -16.50
CA SER A 82 -23.10 15.36 -15.71
C SER A 82 -23.91 15.41 -14.41
N VAL A 83 -23.81 14.40 -13.56
CA VAL A 83 -24.04 14.60 -12.12
C VAL A 83 -22.67 14.66 -11.49
N VAL A 84 -22.38 15.77 -10.84
CA VAL A 84 -21.14 16.03 -10.08
C VAL A 84 -21.11 15.09 -8.88
N PHE A 85 -20.84 13.81 -9.13
CA PHE A 85 -20.44 12.85 -8.12
C PHE A 85 -18.95 13.05 -7.95
N GLY A 86 -18.57 13.70 -6.84
CA GLY A 86 -17.18 13.83 -6.43
C GLY A 86 -16.48 12.47 -6.49
N GLU A 87 -15.23 12.49 -6.97
CA GLU A 87 -14.24 11.42 -6.96
C GLU A 87 -14.76 10.12 -6.33
N SER A 88 -15.15 9.16 -7.18
CA SER A 88 -15.56 7.78 -6.85
C SER A 88 -15.12 7.35 -5.45
N SER A 89 -15.99 7.57 -4.46
CA SER A 89 -15.64 7.39 -3.06
C SER A 89 -15.42 5.91 -2.80
N ILE A 90 -14.18 5.54 -2.50
CA ILE A 90 -13.82 4.19 -2.11
C ILE A 90 -14.70 3.80 -0.92
N PRO A 91 -15.34 2.61 -0.93
CA PRO A 91 -16.14 2.17 0.21
C PRO A 91 -15.32 2.27 1.51
N SER A 92 -15.88 2.90 2.53
CA SER A 92 -15.18 3.09 3.82
C SER A 92 -14.66 1.77 4.40
N ILE A 93 -15.39 0.67 4.18
CA ILE A 93 -15.01 -0.68 4.59
C ILE A 93 -13.72 -1.15 3.89
N ALA A 94 -13.54 -0.80 2.62
CA ALA A 94 -12.35 -1.13 1.85
C ALA A 94 -11.13 -0.37 2.38
N LEU A 95 -11.28 0.93 2.66
CA LEU A 95 -10.23 1.74 3.27
C LEU A 95 -9.84 1.20 4.65
N SER A 96 -10.80 0.81 5.49
CA SER A 96 -10.52 0.18 6.79
C SER A 96 -9.72 -1.12 6.65
N MET A 97 -10.11 -2.00 5.73
CA MET A 97 -9.39 -3.26 5.49
C MET A 97 -7.97 -3.04 4.98
N ILE A 98 -7.78 -2.07 4.08
CA ILE A 98 -6.45 -1.67 3.59
C ILE A 98 -5.61 -1.12 4.75
N LEU A 99 -6.18 -0.24 5.58
CA LEU A 99 -5.48 0.34 6.73
C LEU A 99 -5.03 -0.72 7.74
N ASP A 100 -5.90 -1.69 8.05
CA ASP A 100 -5.58 -2.75 8.99
C ASP A 100 -4.43 -3.63 8.48
N LYS A 101 -4.41 -3.98 7.18
CA LYS A 101 -3.28 -4.69 6.59
C LYS A 101 -2.00 -3.86 6.59
N LEU A 102 -2.08 -2.56 6.28
CA LEU A 102 -0.93 -1.66 6.33
C LEU A 102 -0.35 -1.54 7.75
N LYS A 103 -1.21 -1.50 8.79
CA LYS A 103 -0.77 -1.52 10.20
C LYS A 103 -0.01 -2.80 10.53
N GLN A 104 -0.49 -3.96 10.09
CA GLN A 104 0.22 -5.23 10.29
C GLN A 104 1.58 -5.24 9.57
N VAL A 105 1.64 -4.72 8.34
CA VAL A 105 2.89 -4.60 7.58
C VAL A 105 3.86 -3.69 8.31
N LYS A 106 3.40 -2.52 8.78
CA LYS A 106 4.20 -1.56 9.55
C LYS A 106 4.77 -2.18 10.84
N GLU A 107 3.97 -2.94 11.58
CA GLU A 107 4.40 -3.61 12.81
C GLU A 107 5.45 -4.69 12.54
N LYS A 108 5.34 -5.44 11.43
CA LYS A 108 6.37 -6.42 11.07
C LYS A 108 7.65 -5.74 10.56
N LEU A 109 7.52 -4.73 9.71
CA LEU A 109 8.65 -3.94 9.22
C LEU A 109 9.46 -3.32 10.36
N SER A 110 8.82 -2.81 11.41
CA SER A 110 9.52 -2.17 12.53
C SER A 110 10.46 -3.12 13.29
N LYS A 111 10.22 -4.44 13.21
CA LYS A 111 11.05 -5.48 13.83
C LYS A 111 12.31 -5.80 13.03
N LEU A 112 12.34 -5.49 11.73
CA LEU A 112 13.52 -5.67 10.88
C LEU A 112 14.61 -4.64 11.22
N ARG A 113 15.88 -5.08 11.30
CA ARG A 113 17.03 -4.29 11.74
C ARG A 113 18.17 -4.27 10.72
#